data_AF-A0A538RZK2-F1
#
_entry.id   AF-A0A538RZK2-F1
#
_cell.length_a   1.000
_cell.length_b   1.000
_cell.length_c   1.000
_cell.angle_alpha   90.00
_cell.angle_beta   90.00
_cell.angle_gamma   90.00
#
_symmetry.space_group_name_H-M   'P 1'
#
loop_
_entity.id
_entity.type
_entity.pdbx_description
1 polymer ?
#
loop_
_entity_poly.entity_id
_entity_poly.type
_entity_poly.pdbx_seq_one_letter_code
_entity_poly.pdbx_strand_id
1 'polypeptide(L)'
;MYEEAQRFLSQRDQDKVQAGRLGVDLSVDANNLRNQSRLTQTAQRRVANRNVVEYGGAWIDEDFDAKMPTVIVKSQSAAYFRMLERQPDLKEVFKLGNYLVWVTPNRTALVIDQNDGKDKLSDEEI
;
A
#
# COMPACT_ATOMS: atom_id res chain seq x y z
N MET A 1 -18.44 13.54 11.09
CA MET A 1 -17.11 12.98 10.78
C MET A 1 -16.98 12.42 9.35
N TYR A 2 -17.96 12.65 8.45
CA TYR A 2 -17.94 12.15 7.05
C TYR A 2 -17.73 13.24 5.98
N GLU A 3 -17.68 14.52 6.37
CA GLU A 3 -17.58 15.65 5.43
C GLU A 3 -16.13 16.06 5.10
N GLU A 4 -15.18 15.76 5.99
CA GLU A 4 -13.76 16.10 5.77
C GLU A 4 -13.14 15.23 4.67
N ALA A 5 -13.48 13.93 4.65
CA ALA A 5 -13.06 12.97 3.63
C ALA A 5 -13.50 13.35 2.20
N GLN A 6 -14.64 14.04 2.05
CA GLN A 6 -15.15 14.47 0.74
C GLN A 6 -14.56 15.81 0.29
N ARG A 7 -14.22 16.71 1.21
CA ARG A 7 -13.62 18.02 0.88
C ARG A 7 -12.18 17.92 0.35
N PHE A 8 -11.38 16.96 0.85
CA PHE A 8 -10.00 16.78 0.39
C PHE A 8 -9.87 16.16 -1.01
N LEU A 9 -10.91 15.50 -1.53
CA LEU A 9 -10.89 14.82 -2.83
C LEU A 9 -11.38 15.69 -4.01
N SER A 10 -12.07 16.81 -3.75
CA SER A 10 -12.60 17.70 -4.80
C SER A 10 -11.61 18.75 -5.30
N GLN A 11 -10.45 18.87 -4.66
CA GLN A 11 -9.31 19.64 -5.16
C GLN A 11 -8.22 18.64 -5.50
N ARG A 12 -7.47 18.88 -6.58
CA ARG A 12 -6.39 18.02 -7.09
C ARG A 12 -5.20 17.93 -6.11
N ASP A 13 -5.45 17.39 -4.93
CA ASP A 13 -4.55 17.26 -3.78
C ASP A 13 -4.41 15.76 -3.44
N GLN A 14 -4.21 14.93 -4.48
CA GLN A 14 -4.04 13.48 -4.37
C GLN A 14 -2.89 13.12 -3.40
N ASP A 15 -1.82 13.92 -3.43
CA ASP A 15 -0.64 13.73 -2.58
C ASP A 15 -0.96 13.86 -1.09
N LYS A 16 -1.86 14.77 -0.70
CA LYS A 16 -2.24 14.99 0.71
C LYS A 16 -3.22 13.94 1.22
N VAL A 17 -4.07 13.41 0.35
CA VAL A 17 -5.02 12.34 0.71
C VAL A 17 -4.30 11.01 0.88
N GLN A 18 -3.28 10.74 0.05
CA GLN A 18 -2.49 9.51 0.11
C GLN A 18 -1.60 9.46 1.36
N ALA A 19 -0.95 10.57 1.72
CA ALA A 19 -0.03 10.66 2.84
C ALA A 19 -0.67 10.42 4.23
N GLY A 20 -1.95 10.79 4.40
CA GLY A 20 -2.64 10.68 5.70
C GLY A 20 -3.45 9.40 5.90
N ARG A 21 -3.89 8.74 4.82
CA ARG A 21 -4.82 7.59 4.89
C ARG A 21 -4.16 6.23 5.00
N LEU A 22 -3.00 6.01 4.36
CA LEU A 22 -2.35 4.69 4.40
C LEU A 22 -1.74 4.39 5.78
N GLY A 23 -1.22 5.41 6.47
CA GLY A 23 -0.46 5.25 7.72
C GLY A 23 -1.28 5.04 8.99
N VAL A 24 -2.54 5.52 9.05
CA VAL A 24 -3.29 5.54 10.33
C VAL A 24 -4.47 4.55 10.37
N ASP A 25 -5.08 4.18 9.24
CA ASP A 25 -6.32 3.36 9.24
C ASP A 25 -6.34 2.23 8.20
N LEU A 26 -5.19 1.65 7.81
CA LEU A 26 -5.12 0.65 6.73
C LEU A 26 -6.07 -0.55 6.87
N SER A 27 -6.37 -0.97 8.11
CA SER A 27 -7.27 -2.10 8.40
C SER A 27 -8.75 -1.75 8.21
N VAL A 28 -9.16 -0.52 8.52
CA VAL A 28 -10.55 -0.07 8.41
C VAL A 28 -10.79 0.54 7.04
N ASP A 29 -9.82 1.33 6.55
CA ASP A 29 -9.92 2.05 5.30
C ASP A 29 -9.67 1.20 4.08
N ALA A 30 -8.80 0.18 4.04
CA ALA A 30 -8.69 -0.64 2.83
C ALA A 30 -9.98 -1.43 2.53
N ASN A 31 -10.65 -1.92 3.58
CA ASN A 31 -11.94 -2.60 3.44
C ASN A 31 -13.06 -1.59 3.12
N ASN A 32 -13.02 -0.39 3.70
CA ASN A 32 -13.93 0.69 3.34
C ASN A 32 -13.65 1.28 1.94
N LEU A 33 -12.41 1.31 1.45
CA LEU A 33 -12.00 1.82 0.13
C LEU A 33 -12.44 0.84 -0.96
N ARG A 34 -12.38 -0.47 -0.69
CA ARG A 34 -12.96 -1.50 -1.56
C ARG A 34 -14.49 -1.47 -1.58
N ASN A 35 -15.14 -1.26 -0.42
CA ASN A 35 -16.60 -1.38 -0.28
C ASN A 35 -17.38 -0.05 -0.44
N GLN A 36 -16.76 1.11 -0.17
CA GLN A 36 -17.33 2.44 -0.40
C GLN A 36 -16.92 2.92 -1.79
N SER A 37 -17.66 2.40 -2.75
CA SER A 37 -17.73 2.86 -4.13
C SER A 37 -17.91 4.38 -4.24
N ARG A 38 -16.79 5.09 -4.41
CA ARG A 38 -16.63 6.29 -5.26
C ARG A 38 -15.20 6.50 -5.77
N LEU A 39 -14.26 5.61 -5.43
CA LEU A 39 -12.99 5.49 -6.13
C LEU A 39 -13.24 4.53 -7.28
N THR A 40 -13.29 5.06 -8.51
CA THR A 40 -13.24 4.21 -9.70
C THR A 40 -12.01 3.32 -9.58
N GLN A 41 -12.20 2.00 -9.60
CA GLN A 41 -11.12 1.07 -9.90
C GLN A 41 -10.51 1.52 -11.23
N THR A 42 -9.28 2.02 -11.18
CA THR A 42 -8.64 2.62 -12.35
C THR A 42 -7.86 1.60 -13.16
N ALA A 43 -7.38 0.52 -12.52
CA ALA A 43 -6.66 -0.57 -13.17
C ALA A 43 -6.65 -1.87 -12.34
N GLN A 44 -6.38 -3.00 -13.00
CA GLN A 44 -6.04 -4.28 -12.37
C GLN A 44 -4.80 -4.86 -13.07
N ARG A 45 -3.89 -5.47 -12.29
CA ARG A 45 -2.68 -6.13 -12.81
C ARG A 45 -2.42 -7.44 -12.07
N ARG A 46 -1.70 -8.34 -12.72
CA ARG A 46 -1.14 -9.55 -12.09
C ARG A 46 0.35 -9.37 -11.89
N VAL A 47 0.81 -9.41 -10.64
CA VAL A 47 2.20 -9.16 -10.23
C VAL A 47 2.63 -10.21 -9.22
N ALA A 48 3.81 -10.80 -9.41
CA ALA A 48 4.35 -11.84 -8.52
C ALA A 48 3.33 -12.96 -8.21
N ASN A 49 2.57 -13.41 -9.23
CA ASN A 49 1.49 -14.40 -9.13
C ASN A 49 0.27 -13.98 -8.27
N ARG A 50 0.11 -12.68 -7.98
CA ARG A 50 -1.01 -12.12 -7.22
C ARG A 50 -1.76 -11.09 -8.06
N ASN A 51 -3.05 -10.93 -7.79
CA ASN A 51 -3.84 -9.88 -8.41
C ASN A 51 -3.81 -8.64 -7.53
N VAL A 52 -3.55 -7.49 -8.14
CA VAL A 52 -3.54 -6.18 -7.49
C VAL A 52 -4.45 -5.23 -8.24
N VAL A 53 -5.16 -4.40 -7.48
CA VAL A 53 -6.13 -3.43 -7.99
C VAL A 53 -5.69 -2.03 -7.60
N GLU A 54 -5.77 -1.10 -8.55
CA GLU A 54 -5.47 0.30 -8.30
C GLU A 54 -6.73 1.05 -7.84
N TYR A 55 -6.62 1.72 -6.69
CA TYR A 55 -7.62 2.63 -6.14
C TYR A 55 -6.98 3.98 -5.88
N GLY A 56 -7.29 4.98 -6.71
CA GLY A 56 -6.85 6.37 -6.48
C GLY A 56 -5.32 6.55 -6.40
N GLY A 57 -4.56 5.76 -7.16
CA GLY A 57 -3.10 5.77 -7.19
C GLY A 57 -2.40 4.84 -6.19
N ALA A 58 -3.17 4.12 -5.34
CA ALA A 58 -2.65 3.07 -4.47
C ALA A 58 -2.96 1.68 -5.04
N TRP A 59 -2.00 0.77 -4.99
CA TRP A 59 -2.18 -0.62 -5.41
C TRP A 59 -2.49 -1.51 -4.22
N ILE A 60 -3.55 -2.30 -4.29
CA ILE A 60 -3.98 -3.18 -3.19
C ILE A 60 -4.14 -4.59 -3.73
N ASP A 61 -3.45 -5.54 -3.10
CA ASP A 61 -3.64 -6.97 -3.31
C ASP A 61 -5.07 -7.42 -3.01
N GLU A 62 -5.67 -8.22 -3.89
CA GLU A 62 -7.06 -8.68 -3.70
C GLU A 62 -7.23 -9.55 -2.45
N ASP A 63 -6.22 -10.33 -2.03
CA ASP A 63 -6.36 -11.17 -0.83
C ASP A 63 -5.99 -10.44 0.47
N PHE A 64 -5.62 -9.16 0.42
CA PHE A 64 -5.30 -8.44 1.65
C PHE A 64 -6.51 -8.42 2.60
N ASP A 65 -6.27 -8.84 3.84
CA ASP A 65 -7.21 -8.79 4.95
C ASP A 65 -6.60 -7.93 6.05
N ALA A 66 -7.41 -7.00 6.57
CA ALA A 66 -7.09 -6.06 7.63
C ALA A 66 -6.52 -6.67 8.92
N LYS A 67 -6.76 -7.97 9.16
CA LYS A 67 -6.30 -8.73 10.33
C LYS A 67 -4.94 -9.38 10.13
N MET A 68 -4.38 -9.32 8.91
CA MET A 68 -3.04 -9.87 8.65
C MET A 68 -1.97 -9.08 9.41
N PRO A 69 -0.89 -9.75 9.87
CA PRO A 69 0.30 -9.04 10.30
C PRO A 69 0.76 -8.08 9.21
N THR A 70 1.14 -6.86 9.59
CA THR A 70 1.50 -5.81 8.64
C THR A 70 2.92 -5.32 8.91
N VAL A 71 3.71 -5.18 7.85
CA VAL A 71 5.01 -4.53 7.86
C VAL A 71 4.94 -3.32 6.94
N ILE A 72 5.06 -2.13 7.53
CA ILE A 72 5.05 -0.86 6.79
C ILE A 72 6.50 -0.41 6.58
N VAL A 73 6.86 -0.20 5.31
CA VAL A 73 8.19 0.22 4.88
C VAL A 73 8.06 1.52 4.10
N LYS A 74 8.90 2.48 4.46
CA LYS A 74 8.91 3.76 3.77
C LYS A 74 9.51 3.59 2.37
N SER A 75 8.84 4.11 1.36
CA SER A 75 9.30 4.09 -0.03
C SER A 75 10.68 4.74 -0.16
N GLN A 76 11.56 4.11 -0.94
CA GLN A 76 12.93 4.59 -1.20
C GLN A 76 13.79 4.78 0.07
N SER A 77 13.40 4.17 1.20
CA SER A 77 14.23 4.12 2.40
C SER A 77 15.33 3.05 2.31
N ALA A 78 16.21 3.00 3.33
CA ALA A 78 17.21 1.96 3.41
C ALA A 78 16.57 0.56 3.53
N ALA A 79 15.47 0.42 4.28
CA ALA A 79 14.69 -0.81 4.36
C ALA A 79 14.17 -1.25 2.99
N TYR A 80 13.59 -0.32 2.22
CA TYR A 80 13.08 -0.58 0.88
C TYR A 80 14.16 -1.16 -0.05
N PHE A 81 15.34 -0.53 -0.10
CA PHE A 81 16.43 -1.02 -0.93
C PHE A 81 17.01 -2.33 -0.40
N ARG A 82 17.10 -2.50 0.93
CA ARG A 82 17.57 -3.75 1.53
C ARG A 82 16.67 -4.93 1.18
N MET A 83 15.34 -4.73 1.16
CA MET A 83 14.40 -5.75 0.71
C MET A 83 14.63 -6.14 -0.75
N LEU A 84 14.86 -5.17 -1.64
CA LEU A 84 15.19 -5.45 -3.05
C LEU A 84 16.52 -6.20 -3.22
N GLU A 85 17.53 -5.90 -2.41
CA GLU A 85 18.81 -6.61 -2.42
C GLU A 85 18.65 -8.08 -2.02
N ARG A 86 17.81 -8.36 -1.01
CA ARG A 86 17.62 -9.71 -0.46
C ARG A 86 16.60 -10.53 -1.25
N GLN A 87 15.58 -9.89 -1.79
CA GLN A 87 14.50 -10.52 -2.54
C GLN A 87 14.28 -9.77 -3.87
N PRO A 88 15.12 -10.02 -4.90
CA PRO A 88 15.05 -9.30 -6.18
C PRO A 88 13.69 -9.38 -6.88
N ASP A 89 12.91 -10.44 -6.62
CA ASP A 89 11.55 -10.62 -7.17
C ASP A 89 10.57 -9.54 -6.73
N LEU A 90 10.82 -8.88 -5.57
CA LEU A 90 10.04 -7.74 -5.12
C LEU A 90 10.09 -6.54 -6.09
N LYS A 91 11.06 -6.52 -7.01
CA LYS A 91 11.14 -5.51 -8.06
C LYS A 91 9.84 -5.42 -8.87
N GLU A 92 9.19 -6.54 -9.16
CA GLU A 92 7.94 -6.52 -9.93
C GLU A 92 6.79 -5.89 -9.13
N VAL A 93 6.78 -6.11 -7.80
CA VAL A 93 5.82 -5.48 -6.88
C VAL A 93 6.10 -3.99 -6.77
N PHE A 94 7.34 -3.61 -6.54
CA PHE A 94 7.73 -2.22 -6.27
C PHE A 94 7.62 -1.30 -7.50
N LYS A 95 7.63 -1.87 -8.72
CA LYS A 95 7.32 -1.14 -9.96
C LYS A 95 5.88 -0.61 -10.03
N LEU A 96 4.98 -1.10 -9.19
CA LEU A 96 3.59 -0.65 -9.19
C LEU A 96 3.45 0.81 -8.74
N GLY A 97 4.28 1.25 -7.79
CA GLY A 97 4.29 2.62 -7.30
C GLY A 97 4.82 2.74 -5.88
N ASN A 98 4.67 3.94 -5.32
CA ASN A 98 5.15 4.27 -3.96
C ASN A 98 4.09 4.13 -2.86
N TYR A 99 2.85 3.77 -3.25
CA TYR A 99 1.76 3.43 -2.35
C TYR A 99 1.20 2.07 -2.77
N LEU A 100 1.58 1.01 -2.04
CA LEU A 100 1.08 -0.33 -2.34
C LEU A 100 0.92 -1.18 -1.08
N VAL A 101 -0.06 -2.09 -1.13
CA VAL A 101 -0.28 -3.16 -0.16
C VAL A 101 -0.19 -4.48 -0.91
N TRP A 102 0.80 -5.31 -0.57
CA TRP A 102 1.04 -6.60 -1.20
C TRP A 102 1.09 -7.71 -0.16
N VAL A 103 0.44 -8.84 -0.42
CA VAL A 103 0.44 -9.97 0.51
C VAL A 103 1.59 -10.90 0.18
N THR A 104 2.51 -11.06 1.11
CA THR A 104 3.65 -11.96 0.99
C THR A 104 3.22 -13.44 1.05
N PRO A 105 4.07 -14.39 0.61
CA PRO A 105 3.75 -15.82 0.70
C PRO A 105 3.46 -16.33 2.12
N ASN A 106 4.06 -15.71 3.15
CA ASN A 106 3.80 -16.04 4.56
C ASN A 106 2.54 -15.35 5.15
N ARG A 107 1.69 -14.76 4.31
CA ARG A 107 0.43 -14.06 4.68
C ARG A 107 0.64 -12.82 5.57
N THR A 108 1.75 -12.13 5.37
CA THR A 108 2.00 -10.80 5.94
C THR A 108 1.72 -9.74 4.89
N ALA A 109 1.07 -8.65 5.27
CA ALA A 109 0.88 -7.50 4.41
C ALA A 109 2.15 -6.65 4.40
N LEU A 110 2.82 -6.57 3.26
CA LEU A 110 3.86 -5.59 3.00
C LEU A 110 3.22 -4.30 2.48
N VAL A 111 3.43 -3.21 3.20
CA VAL A 111 2.89 -1.89 2.86
C VAL A 111 4.06 -0.97 2.53
N ILE A 112 4.05 -0.43 1.31
CA ILE A 112 4.95 0.64 0.92
C ILE A 112 4.18 1.94 1.00
N ASP A 113 4.68 2.87 1.81
CA ASP A 113 4.13 4.21 1.96
C ASP A 113 5.23 5.26 1.74
N GLN A 114 4.93 6.36 1.08
CA GLN A 114 5.94 7.38 0.78
C GLN A 114 6.37 8.21 2.00
N ASN A 115 5.50 8.35 3.00
CA ASN A 115 5.66 9.27 4.12
C ASN A 115 5.91 8.56 5.44
N ASP A 116 5.35 7.37 5.61
CA ASP A 116 5.40 6.59 6.85
C ASP A 116 6.04 5.20 6.66
N GLY A 117 6.31 4.52 7.78
CA GLY A 117 6.89 3.19 7.81
C GLY A 117 8.37 3.19 8.22
N LYS A 118 8.90 1.97 8.33
CA LYS A 118 10.28 1.75 8.76
C LYS A 118 11.25 2.25 7.69
N ASP A 119 12.17 3.14 8.10
CA ASP A 119 13.31 3.56 7.27
C ASP A 119 14.41 2.48 7.20
N LYS A 120 14.47 1.61 8.21
CA LYS A 120 15.45 0.52 8.36
C LYS A 120 14.76 -0.74 8.88
N LEU A 121 15.18 -1.89 8.36
CA LEU A 121 14.81 -3.23 8.79
C LEU A 121 16.09 -4.04 9.01
N SER A 122 16.12 -4.91 10.01
CA SER A 122 17.19 -5.89 10.12
C SER A 122 17.01 -7.03 9.11
N ASP A 123 18.08 -7.79 8.83
CA ASP A 123 18.03 -8.89 7.88
C ASP A 123 17.10 -10.02 8.34
N GLU A 124 16.85 -10.14 9.65
CA GLU A 124 15.92 -11.10 10.24
C GLU A 124 14.45 -10.68 10.08
N GLU A 125 14.18 -9.40 9.83
CA GLU A 125 12.84 -8.86 9.61
C GLU A 125 12.43 -8.85 8.12
N ILE A 126 13.34 -9.20 7.19
CA ILE A 126 13.17 -9.23 5.73
C ILE A 126 12.95 -10.66 5.23
#